data_AF-A0A1C7MWS6-F1
#
_entry.id   AF-A0A1C7MWS6-F1
#
_cell.length_a   1.000
_cell.length_b   1.000
_cell.length_c   1.000
_cell.angle_alpha   90.00
_cell.angle_beta   90.00
_cell.angle_gamma   90.00
#
_symmetry.space_group_name_H-M   'P 1'
#
loop_
_entity.id
_entity.type
_entity.pdbx_description
1 polymer ?
#
loop_
_entity_poly.entity_id
_entity_poly.type
_entity_poly.pdbx_seq_one_letter_code
_entity_poly.pdbx_strand_id
1 'polypeptide(L)'
;KNLSTYINQHDRPCLENWINSNLLQFVQHECDSTVQLKNNIVNVWQKFAKDKETNKSLSDNLLNNIFLMKTQTSASQRESIMLWFYSLCENNDVEDVWKRVQGDIENLQKIKTKNPACMLDLVAVRLLHKFNDLTKDEFVALKLAISRIVDFLNDDILDVFKNYVDPFFWEVIKVDEDAAAVSATAATEEEVELVKSVFGPVIEVSKSNEQGVEQAQILIAEKKISLLKENKRQSLEYNLVLAADFIFNNIEDWGSSEITEAQVVANISVILNNIFKNTKLKIVIGEIGAECTKETRKSHETSFSGGCSSSAYTGSATSSKRSKNICGRKADLAVRGEEGVELALCEFKAGRDASTLKKQEGKNLRYNQCVLEALKEYGLNRKIIAFNWGENCGEMFSLEEIEGVFLATSINKQLILPDDPRLLNQAFVDTMIAFCAWRRHLVALNEEAFVARRMRGVGSSKKRKSFVTSFSPKWEANKK
;
A
#
# COMPACT_ATOMS: atom_id res chain seq x y z
N LYS A 1 17.68 -23.21 8.24
CA LYS A 1 16.64 -23.99 7.53
C LYS A 1 16.68 -23.71 6.02
N ASN A 2 16.71 -22.44 5.59
CA ASN A 2 16.79 -22.09 4.16
C ASN A 2 18.09 -22.57 3.49
N LEU A 3 19.24 -22.39 4.15
CA LEU A 3 20.54 -22.79 3.60
C LEU A 3 20.67 -24.31 3.35
N SER A 4 20.28 -25.13 4.32
CA SER A 4 20.33 -26.59 4.18
C SER A 4 19.43 -27.10 3.06
N THR A 5 18.23 -26.52 2.92
CA THR A 5 17.31 -26.86 1.82
C THR A 5 17.92 -26.49 0.47
N TYR A 6 18.49 -25.29 0.34
CA TYR A 6 19.14 -24.85 -0.89
C TYR A 6 20.30 -25.78 -1.29
N ILE A 7 21.19 -26.10 -0.35
CA ILE A 7 22.33 -26.99 -0.60
C ILE A 7 21.86 -28.36 -1.06
N ASN A 8 20.77 -28.90 -0.49
CA ASN A 8 20.26 -30.22 -0.86
C ASN A 8 19.61 -30.24 -2.25
N GLN A 9 18.92 -29.16 -2.64
CA GLN A 9 18.20 -29.04 -3.91
C GLN A 9 19.11 -28.82 -5.13
N HIS A 10 20.37 -28.43 -4.93
CA HIS A 10 21.30 -28.14 -6.02
C HIS A 10 22.44 -29.15 -6.03
N ASP A 11 22.80 -29.66 -7.21
CA ASP A 11 23.95 -30.56 -7.39
C ASP A 11 25.28 -29.83 -7.16
N ARG A 12 25.34 -28.56 -7.58
CA ARG A 12 26.49 -27.67 -7.42
C ARG A 12 26.06 -26.35 -6.77
N PRO A 13 25.79 -26.33 -5.46
CA PRO A 13 25.31 -25.14 -4.79
C PRO A 13 26.38 -24.04 -4.79
N CYS A 14 25.95 -22.82 -5.05
CA CYS A 14 26.80 -21.63 -5.11
C CYS A 14 26.44 -20.68 -3.96
N LEU A 15 27.42 -20.32 -3.13
CA LEU A 15 27.23 -19.44 -1.98
C LEU A 15 26.73 -18.05 -2.40
N GLU A 16 27.33 -17.46 -3.42
CA GLU A 16 26.95 -16.14 -3.93
C GLU A 16 25.51 -16.12 -4.45
N ASN A 17 25.09 -17.16 -5.18
CA ASN A 17 23.70 -17.28 -5.65
C ASN A 17 22.72 -17.40 -4.47
N TRP A 18 23.06 -18.21 -3.46
CA TRP A 18 22.23 -18.34 -2.27
C TRP A 18 22.07 -17.00 -1.54
N ILE A 19 23.17 -16.26 -1.36
CA ILE A 19 23.13 -14.94 -0.72
C ILE A 19 22.26 -13.97 -1.52
N ASN A 20 22.42 -13.91 -2.84
CA ASN A 20 21.63 -13.03 -3.70
C ASN A 20 20.12 -13.34 -3.61
N SER A 21 19.73 -14.60 -3.46
CA SER A 21 18.33 -14.99 -3.22
C SER A 21 17.85 -14.74 -1.77
N ASN A 22 18.72 -14.32 -0.87
CA ASN A 22 18.43 -14.17 0.57
C ASN A 22 18.97 -12.85 1.16
N LEU A 23 19.20 -11.82 0.33
CA LEU A 23 19.86 -10.56 0.73
C LEU A 23 19.24 -9.92 1.99
N LEU A 24 17.91 -9.92 2.07
CA LEU A 24 17.16 -9.31 3.19
C LEU A 24 17.52 -9.93 4.54
N GLN A 25 17.92 -11.21 4.59
CA GLN A 25 18.33 -11.88 5.84
C GLN A 25 19.60 -11.29 6.45
N PHE A 26 20.34 -10.48 5.69
CA PHE A 26 21.58 -9.86 6.14
C PHE A 26 21.42 -8.40 6.59
N VAL A 27 20.24 -7.80 6.49
CA VAL A 27 20.00 -6.40 6.90
C VAL A 27 20.35 -6.16 8.38
N GLN A 28 20.24 -7.18 9.23
CA GLN A 28 20.41 -7.09 10.68
C GLN A 28 21.67 -7.78 11.21
N HIS A 29 22.72 -7.95 10.39
CA HIS A 29 23.94 -8.60 10.87
C HIS A 29 24.69 -7.74 11.90
N GLU A 30 25.34 -8.37 12.87
CA GLU A 30 26.09 -7.70 13.94
C GLU A 30 27.60 -7.60 13.68
N CYS A 31 28.07 -8.02 12.51
CA CYS A 31 29.52 -8.01 12.20
C CYS A 31 30.09 -6.59 12.14
N ASP A 32 31.28 -6.39 12.72
CA ASP A 32 31.98 -5.10 12.78
C ASP A 32 32.86 -4.83 11.57
N SER A 33 33.20 -5.87 10.81
CA SER A 33 33.97 -5.76 9.57
C SER A 33 33.47 -6.73 8.50
N THR A 34 33.79 -6.40 7.24
CA THR A 34 33.56 -7.28 6.08
C THR A 34 34.32 -8.60 6.22
N VAL A 35 35.52 -8.59 6.80
CA VAL A 35 36.33 -9.79 7.09
C VAL A 35 35.59 -10.72 8.07
N GLN A 36 35.06 -10.18 9.17
CA GLN A 36 34.29 -10.96 10.12
C GLN A 36 33.01 -11.52 9.49
N LEU A 37 32.30 -10.70 8.70
CA LEU A 37 31.11 -11.12 7.97
C LEU A 37 31.42 -12.27 7.00
N LYS A 38 32.48 -12.15 6.20
CA LYS A 38 32.94 -13.19 5.26
C LYS A 38 33.25 -14.49 5.98
N ASN A 39 34.03 -14.41 7.07
CA ASN A 39 34.40 -15.58 7.85
C ASN A 39 33.16 -16.26 8.44
N ASN A 40 32.22 -15.50 8.99
CA ASN A 40 30.99 -16.05 9.54
C ASN A 40 30.16 -16.76 8.47
N ILE A 41 29.93 -16.12 7.32
CA ILE A 41 29.16 -16.69 6.21
C ILE A 41 29.82 -17.97 5.67
N VAL A 42 31.13 -17.93 5.41
CA VAL A 42 31.88 -19.07 4.86
C VAL A 42 31.93 -20.23 5.86
N ASN A 43 32.13 -19.96 7.15
CA ASN A 43 32.13 -20.99 8.20
C ASN A 43 30.75 -21.68 8.30
N VAL A 44 29.67 -20.90 8.24
CA VAL A 44 28.31 -21.45 8.22
C VAL A 44 28.10 -22.28 6.95
N TRP A 45 28.46 -21.78 5.77
CA TRP A 45 28.35 -22.52 4.51
C TRP A 45 29.09 -23.87 4.56
N GLN A 46 30.35 -23.87 4.97
CA GLN A 46 31.17 -25.08 5.09
C GLN A 46 30.57 -26.09 6.07
N LYS A 47 29.94 -25.63 7.15
CA LYS A 47 29.27 -26.51 8.11
C LYS A 47 28.12 -27.30 7.48
N PHE A 48 27.38 -26.70 6.54
CA PHE A 48 26.23 -27.33 5.89
C PHE A 48 26.58 -28.05 4.57
N ALA A 49 27.69 -27.69 3.92
CA ALA A 49 28.04 -28.22 2.59
C ALA A 49 29.20 -29.24 2.61
N LYS A 50 29.47 -29.88 3.75
CA LYS A 50 30.64 -30.75 3.97
C LYS A 50 30.78 -31.88 2.93
N ASP A 51 29.66 -32.41 2.45
CA ASP A 51 29.62 -33.61 1.61
C ASP A 51 29.30 -33.29 0.13
N LYS A 52 29.35 -32.01 -0.27
CA LYS A 52 29.08 -31.58 -1.65
C LYS A 52 30.23 -30.76 -2.23
N GLU A 53 30.45 -30.92 -3.54
CA GLU A 53 31.29 -30.00 -4.30
C GLU A 53 30.59 -28.63 -4.36
N THR A 54 31.19 -27.59 -3.78
CA THR A 54 30.57 -26.27 -3.67
C THR A 54 31.48 -25.14 -4.11
N ASN A 55 30.89 -24.09 -4.69
CA ASN A 55 31.59 -22.83 -4.90
C ASN A 55 31.41 -21.93 -3.67
N LYS A 56 32.51 -21.70 -2.95
CA LYS A 56 32.58 -20.84 -1.75
C LYS A 56 33.09 -19.43 -2.03
N SER A 57 33.35 -19.09 -3.29
CA SER A 57 33.80 -17.76 -3.68
C SER A 57 32.71 -16.74 -3.35
N LEU A 58 33.13 -15.60 -2.83
CA LEU A 58 32.29 -14.43 -2.59
C LEU A 58 33.02 -13.22 -3.14
N SER A 59 32.35 -12.49 -4.03
CA SER A 59 32.86 -11.21 -4.49
C SER A 59 32.94 -10.20 -3.33
N ASP A 60 34.05 -9.45 -3.26
CA ASP A 60 34.22 -8.43 -2.21
C ASP A 60 33.19 -7.29 -2.39
N ASN A 61 32.70 -7.06 -3.61
CA ASN A 61 31.62 -6.10 -3.89
C ASN A 61 30.31 -6.51 -3.21
N LEU A 62 29.85 -7.75 -3.38
CA LEU A 62 28.64 -8.24 -2.74
C LEU A 62 28.76 -8.20 -1.21
N LEU A 63 29.92 -8.61 -0.68
CA LEU A 63 30.19 -8.57 0.76
C LEU A 63 30.14 -7.14 1.32
N ASN A 64 30.73 -6.18 0.61
CA ASN A 64 30.67 -4.76 0.98
C ASN A 64 29.23 -4.25 0.92
N ASN A 65 28.45 -4.63 -0.10
CA ASN A 65 27.06 -4.21 -0.21
C ASN A 65 26.24 -4.72 0.98
N ILE A 66 26.36 -6.01 1.31
CA ILE A 66 25.70 -6.61 2.47
C ILE A 66 26.12 -5.92 3.75
N PHE A 67 27.43 -5.67 3.91
CA PHE A 67 27.95 -4.99 5.09
C PHE A 67 27.32 -3.61 5.31
N LEU A 68 27.00 -2.90 4.24
CA LEU A 68 26.39 -1.58 4.28
C LEU A 68 24.85 -1.61 4.44
N MET A 69 24.21 -2.79 4.42
CA MET A 69 22.76 -2.93 4.63
C MET A 69 22.36 -2.72 6.11
N LYS A 70 23.27 -2.90 7.06
CA LYS A 70 23.01 -2.62 8.48
C LYS A 70 22.88 -1.13 8.80
N THR A 71 23.35 -0.26 7.91
CA THR A 71 23.40 1.18 8.15
C THR A 71 22.03 1.82 7.93
N GLN A 72 21.40 2.27 9.02
CA GLN A 72 20.06 2.82 9.02
C GLN A 72 20.04 4.31 9.34
N THR A 73 19.02 5.02 8.85
CA THR A 73 18.70 6.39 9.28
C THR A 73 18.20 6.37 10.72
N SER A 74 18.78 7.22 11.56
CA SER A 74 18.32 7.38 12.94
C SER A 74 16.95 8.05 13.02
N ALA A 75 16.25 7.89 14.15
CA ALA A 75 14.96 8.56 14.39
C ALA A 75 15.09 10.10 14.33
N SER A 76 16.16 10.68 14.90
CA SER A 76 16.42 12.13 14.84
C SER A 76 16.56 12.63 13.42
N GLN A 77 17.33 11.92 12.59
CA GLN A 77 17.49 12.28 11.17
C GLN A 77 16.16 12.21 10.41
N ARG A 78 15.33 11.21 10.69
CA ARG A 78 13.98 11.09 10.11
C ARG A 78 13.07 12.25 10.54
N GLU A 79 13.10 12.62 11.81
CA GLU A 79 12.37 13.78 12.33
C GLU A 79 12.86 15.07 11.66
N SER A 80 14.17 15.23 11.46
CA SER A 80 14.78 16.35 10.75
C SER A 80 14.32 16.47 9.29
N ILE A 81 14.23 15.34 8.56
CA ILE A 81 13.66 15.31 7.19
C ILE A 81 12.20 15.78 7.20
N MET A 82 11.40 15.25 8.12
CA MET A 82 9.97 15.60 8.24
C MET A 82 9.79 17.08 8.56
N LEU A 83 10.51 17.59 9.56
CA LEU A 83 10.43 18.98 9.97
C LEU A 83 10.79 19.92 8.82
N TRP A 84 11.85 19.61 8.08
CA TRP A 84 12.25 20.42 6.91
C TRP A 84 11.19 20.39 5.81
N PHE A 85 10.68 19.21 5.45
CA PHE A 85 9.62 19.07 4.46
C PHE A 85 8.37 19.89 4.80
N TYR A 86 7.91 19.82 6.05
CA TYR A 86 6.74 20.58 6.51
C TYR A 86 6.99 22.09 6.46
N SER A 87 8.17 22.56 6.92
CA SER A 87 8.53 23.99 6.85
C SER A 87 8.50 24.53 5.42
N LEU A 88 8.99 23.75 4.45
CA LEU A 88 9.02 24.10 3.03
C LEU A 88 7.61 24.13 2.44
N CYS A 89 6.79 23.12 2.75
CA CYS A 89 5.40 23.04 2.30
C CYS A 89 4.51 24.15 2.88
N GLU A 90 4.76 24.57 4.11
CA GLU A 90 4.01 25.63 4.80
C GLU A 90 4.61 27.03 4.57
N ASN A 91 5.78 27.12 3.94
CA ASN A 91 6.58 28.34 3.81
C ASN A 91 6.74 29.08 5.16
N ASN A 92 6.98 28.32 6.23
CA ASN A 92 7.04 28.83 7.60
C ASN A 92 8.39 28.52 8.26
N ASP A 93 9.03 29.55 8.82
CA ASP A 93 10.32 29.47 9.54
C ASP A 93 11.42 28.67 8.81
N VAL A 94 11.43 28.67 7.47
CA VAL A 94 12.27 27.79 6.65
C VAL A 94 13.76 27.90 7.00
N GLU A 95 14.27 29.13 7.15
CA GLU A 95 15.69 29.36 7.48
C GLU A 95 16.06 28.86 8.89
N ASP A 96 15.17 29.08 9.86
CA ASP A 96 15.41 28.69 11.26
C ASP A 96 15.22 27.18 11.47
N VAL A 97 14.30 26.56 10.74
CA VAL A 97 14.20 25.10 10.63
C VAL A 97 15.48 24.54 10.02
N TRP A 98 15.94 25.08 8.90
CA TRP A 98 17.16 24.61 8.24
C TRP A 98 18.37 24.65 9.17
N LYS A 99 18.62 25.78 9.84
CA LYS A 99 19.73 25.90 10.82
C LYS A 99 19.68 24.83 11.92
N ARG A 100 18.49 24.41 12.35
CA ARG A 100 18.30 23.38 13.38
C ARG A 100 18.59 21.98 12.86
N VAL A 101 18.17 21.67 11.63
CA VAL A 101 18.25 20.30 11.08
C VAL A 101 19.50 20.05 10.23
N GLN A 102 20.21 21.10 9.80
CA GLN A 102 21.32 21.02 8.85
C GLN A 102 22.38 19.99 9.26
N GLY A 103 22.76 19.94 10.55
CA GLY A 103 23.74 18.97 11.03
C GLY A 103 23.31 17.52 10.84
N ASP A 104 22.04 17.20 11.16
CA ASP A 104 21.47 15.86 10.97
C ASP A 104 21.40 15.49 9.49
N ILE A 105 20.98 16.44 8.64
CA ILE A 105 20.86 16.25 7.19
C ILE A 105 22.24 16.04 6.54
N GLU A 106 23.23 16.87 6.87
CA GLU A 106 24.60 16.72 6.37
C GLU A 106 25.24 15.42 6.84
N ASN A 107 24.98 15.01 8.08
CA ASN A 107 25.45 13.74 8.60
C ASN A 107 24.81 12.57 7.84
N LEU A 108 23.50 12.63 7.58
CA LEU A 108 22.80 11.62 6.79
C LEU A 108 23.38 11.52 5.37
N GLN A 109 23.65 12.63 4.70
CA GLN A 109 24.23 12.62 3.35
C GLN A 109 25.62 11.97 3.27
N LYS A 110 26.39 12.00 4.36
CA LYS A 110 27.71 11.35 4.46
C LYS A 110 27.61 9.85 4.71
N ILE A 111 26.44 9.33 5.08
CA ILE A 111 26.23 7.92 5.35
C ILE A 111 26.38 7.12 4.05
N LYS A 112 27.28 6.12 4.07
CA LYS A 112 27.32 5.06 3.07
C LYS A 112 26.40 3.93 3.53
N THR A 113 25.39 3.64 2.72
CA THR A 113 24.38 2.63 3.04
C THR A 113 23.95 1.89 1.78
N LYS A 114 23.55 0.63 1.97
CA LYS A 114 22.81 -0.18 1.00
C LYS A 114 21.48 -0.64 1.59
N ASN A 115 21.07 -0.08 2.73
CA ASN A 115 19.79 -0.32 3.35
C ASN A 115 18.68 0.39 2.54
N PRO A 116 17.67 -0.32 2.03
CA PRO A 116 16.64 0.28 1.19
C PRO A 116 15.91 1.46 1.83
N ALA A 117 15.52 1.34 3.10
CA ALA A 117 14.81 2.41 3.81
C ALA A 117 15.69 3.66 3.98
N CYS A 118 16.97 3.48 4.32
CA CYS A 118 17.93 4.58 4.42
C CYS A 118 18.20 5.25 3.07
N MET A 119 18.21 4.46 1.99
CA MET A 119 18.38 4.99 0.64
C MET A 119 17.19 5.87 0.22
N LEU A 120 15.95 5.49 0.55
CA LEU A 120 14.79 6.36 0.30
C LEU A 120 14.82 7.65 1.13
N ASP A 121 15.34 7.61 2.35
CA ASP A 121 15.57 8.82 3.14
C ASP A 121 16.59 9.76 2.46
N LEU A 122 17.65 9.20 1.84
CA LEU A 122 18.60 9.97 1.04
C LEU A 122 17.97 10.54 -0.23
N VAL A 123 17.06 9.81 -0.89
CA VAL A 123 16.27 10.34 -2.03
C VAL A 123 15.46 11.55 -1.56
N ALA A 124 14.74 11.43 -0.44
CA ALA A 124 13.96 12.52 0.12
C ALA A 124 14.82 13.75 0.39
N VAL A 125 16.00 13.60 1.03
CA VAL A 125 16.94 14.70 1.26
C VAL A 125 17.39 15.37 -0.04
N ARG A 126 17.76 14.58 -1.06
CA ARG A 126 18.21 15.14 -2.35
C ARG A 126 17.11 15.92 -3.05
N LEU A 127 15.87 15.44 -3.00
CA LEU A 127 14.71 16.16 -3.55
C LEU A 127 14.39 17.42 -2.74
N LEU A 128 14.51 17.39 -1.41
CA LEU A 128 14.31 18.57 -0.54
C LEU A 128 15.30 19.69 -0.83
N HIS A 129 16.55 19.38 -1.18
CA HIS A 129 17.54 20.41 -1.54
C HIS A 129 17.17 21.25 -2.75
N LYS A 130 16.32 20.72 -3.63
CA LYS A 130 15.83 21.41 -4.83
C LYS A 130 14.32 21.61 -4.81
N PHE A 131 13.73 21.73 -3.62
CA PHE A 131 12.29 21.71 -3.41
C PHE A 131 11.52 22.70 -4.30
N ASN A 132 12.08 23.90 -4.52
CA ASN A 132 11.46 24.95 -5.33
C ASN A 132 11.49 24.67 -6.84
N ASP A 133 12.36 23.75 -7.27
CA ASP A 133 12.58 23.40 -8.68
C ASP A 133 12.06 21.99 -9.02
N LEU A 134 11.31 21.36 -8.10
CA LEU A 134 10.77 20.02 -8.32
C LEU A 134 9.73 20.02 -9.43
N THR A 135 9.83 19.03 -10.32
CA THR A 135 8.72 18.72 -11.23
C THR A 135 7.53 18.16 -10.43
N LYS A 136 6.35 18.08 -11.07
CA LYS A 136 5.17 17.47 -10.44
C LYS A 136 5.43 16.02 -10.01
N ASP A 137 6.15 15.27 -10.83
CA ASP A 137 6.47 13.86 -10.57
C ASP A 137 7.51 13.74 -9.45
N GLU A 138 8.52 14.60 -9.44
CA GLU A 138 9.51 14.64 -8.35
C GLU A 138 8.89 15.04 -7.01
N PHE A 139 7.88 15.90 -7.01
CA PHE A 139 7.16 16.27 -5.79
C PHE A 139 6.30 15.12 -5.24
N VAL A 140 5.70 14.29 -6.12
CA VAL A 140 5.01 13.06 -5.71
C VAL A 140 6.03 12.04 -5.18
N ALA A 141 7.12 11.82 -5.90
CA ALA A 141 8.22 10.95 -5.49
C ALA A 141 8.81 11.36 -4.14
N LEU A 142 8.96 12.67 -3.86
CA LEU A 142 9.41 13.17 -2.55
C LEU A 142 8.47 12.73 -1.43
N LYS A 143 7.15 12.88 -1.60
CA LYS A 143 6.17 12.47 -0.58
C LYS A 143 6.19 10.96 -0.34
N LEU A 144 6.37 10.18 -1.40
CA LEU A 144 6.48 8.74 -1.33
C LEU A 144 7.78 8.30 -0.67
N ALA A 145 8.93 8.90 -1.04
CA ALA A 145 10.24 8.66 -0.43
C ALA A 145 10.22 8.97 1.07
N ILE A 146 9.62 10.09 1.48
CA ILE A 146 9.41 10.43 2.89
C ILE A 146 8.59 9.33 3.59
N SER A 147 7.62 8.75 2.92
CA SER A 147 6.79 7.67 3.46
C SER A 147 7.42 6.28 3.26
N ARG A 148 8.63 6.22 2.68
CA ARG A 148 9.34 5.01 2.25
C ARG A 148 8.53 4.09 1.34
N ILE A 149 7.73 4.68 0.45
CA ILE A 149 6.97 3.97 -0.58
C ILE A 149 7.72 4.06 -1.91
N VAL A 150 7.86 2.92 -2.60
CA VAL A 150 8.24 2.84 -4.01
C VAL A 150 7.01 2.50 -4.82
N ASP A 151 6.77 3.28 -5.86
CA ASP A 151 5.59 3.18 -6.71
C ASP A 151 5.96 2.50 -8.04
N PHE A 152 5.51 1.26 -8.22
CA PHE A 152 5.62 0.52 -9.49
C PHE A 152 4.34 0.61 -10.33
N LEU A 153 3.37 1.45 -9.95
CA LEU A 153 2.18 1.70 -10.75
C LEU A 153 2.47 2.74 -11.84
N ASN A 154 3.38 3.68 -11.54
CA ASN A 154 3.69 4.79 -12.42
C ASN A 154 5.17 4.82 -12.83
N ASP A 155 5.45 4.53 -14.10
CA ASP A 155 6.81 4.50 -14.66
C ASP A 155 7.54 5.85 -14.53
N ASP A 156 6.85 6.98 -14.68
CA ASP A 156 7.47 8.30 -14.56
C ASP A 156 7.96 8.56 -13.13
N ILE A 157 7.17 8.18 -12.12
CA ILE A 157 7.56 8.26 -10.70
C ILE A 157 8.69 7.28 -10.39
N LEU A 158 8.60 6.07 -10.91
CA LEU A 158 9.63 5.04 -10.75
C LEU A 158 10.97 5.50 -11.35
N ASP A 159 10.96 6.16 -12.50
CA ASP A 159 12.15 6.70 -13.15
C ASP A 159 12.79 7.83 -12.33
N VAL A 160 11.98 8.65 -11.63
CA VAL A 160 12.52 9.57 -10.63
C VAL A 160 13.32 8.79 -9.59
N PHE A 161 12.79 7.72 -8.99
CA PHE A 161 13.53 6.92 -8.01
C PHE A 161 14.83 6.34 -8.59
N LYS A 162 14.78 5.75 -9.79
CA LYS A 162 15.96 5.15 -10.46
C LYS A 162 17.09 6.16 -10.64
N ASN A 163 16.78 7.44 -10.81
CA ASN A 163 17.79 8.50 -10.91
C ASN A 163 18.51 8.81 -9.59
N TYR A 164 17.96 8.44 -8.43
CA TYR A 164 18.57 8.72 -7.12
C TYR A 164 19.06 7.49 -6.37
N VAL A 165 18.56 6.29 -6.65
CA VAL A 165 18.96 5.07 -5.93
C VAL A 165 19.96 4.23 -6.71
N ASP A 166 20.87 3.59 -5.99
CA ASP A 166 21.88 2.69 -6.55
C ASP A 166 21.25 1.40 -7.11
N PRO A 167 21.78 0.80 -8.19
CA PRO A 167 21.25 -0.44 -8.78
C PRO A 167 21.03 -1.59 -7.79
N PHE A 168 21.89 -1.70 -6.76
CA PHE A 168 21.75 -2.73 -5.73
C PHE A 168 20.44 -2.60 -4.93
N PHE A 169 19.87 -1.40 -4.82
CA PHE A 169 18.55 -1.21 -4.23
C PHE A 169 17.51 -2.10 -4.89
N TRP A 170 17.46 -2.05 -6.23
CA TRP A 170 16.51 -2.82 -7.04
C TRP A 170 16.79 -4.32 -6.97
N GLU A 171 18.04 -4.73 -6.72
CA GLU A 171 18.38 -6.14 -6.48
C GLU A 171 17.86 -6.64 -5.13
N VAL A 172 17.85 -5.77 -4.11
CA VAL A 172 17.40 -6.08 -2.75
C VAL A 172 15.88 -6.11 -2.67
N ILE A 173 15.21 -5.07 -3.17
CA ILE A 173 13.76 -4.94 -3.11
C ILE A 173 13.05 -5.64 -4.28
N LYS A 174 13.75 -6.54 -5.01
CA LYS A 174 13.22 -7.25 -6.18
C LYS A 174 11.79 -7.66 -5.92
N VAL A 175 10.89 -6.98 -6.61
CA VAL A 175 9.54 -7.43 -6.75
C VAL A 175 9.67 -8.66 -7.63
N ASP A 176 9.37 -9.82 -7.07
CA ASP A 176 9.03 -10.96 -7.90
C ASP A 176 7.71 -10.58 -8.58
N GLU A 177 7.80 -9.87 -9.72
CA GLU A 177 6.64 -9.34 -10.44
C GLU A 177 5.64 -10.47 -10.74
N ASP A 178 6.18 -11.66 -10.98
CA ASP A 178 5.42 -12.90 -11.18
C ASP A 178 4.79 -13.39 -9.86
N ALA A 179 5.52 -13.47 -8.75
CA ALA A 179 4.93 -13.95 -7.48
C ALA A 179 3.99 -12.93 -6.81
N ALA A 180 4.22 -11.63 -6.99
CA ALA A 180 3.41 -10.56 -6.41
C ALA A 180 2.02 -10.48 -7.07
N ALA A 181 1.93 -10.74 -8.38
CA ALA A 181 0.67 -10.78 -9.12
C ALA A 181 -0.11 -12.09 -8.93
N VAL A 182 0.57 -13.22 -8.70
CA VAL A 182 -0.03 -14.56 -8.81
C VAL A 182 -0.64 -15.11 -7.49
N SER A 183 -0.15 -14.72 -6.30
CA SER A 183 -0.50 -15.47 -5.08
C SER A 183 -1.68 -14.92 -4.26
N ALA A 184 -1.79 -13.60 -4.09
CA ALA A 184 -2.82 -13.01 -3.22
C ALA A 184 -4.11 -12.61 -3.96
N THR A 185 -4.06 -12.55 -5.28
CA THR A 185 -5.04 -11.86 -6.14
C THR A 185 -5.48 -12.63 -7.35
N ALA A 186 -4.85 -13.77 -7.67
CA ALA A 186 -5.40 -14.68 -8.65
C ALA A 186 -6.78 -15.12 -8.14
N ALA A 187 -7.81 -14.78 -8.91
CA ALA A 187 -9.09 -15.42 -8.76
C ALA A 187 -8.87 -16.94 -8.92
N THR A 188 -9.54 -17.71 -8.08
CA THR A 188 -9.56 -19.17 -8.24
C THR A 188 -10.21 -19.51 -9.58
N GLU A 189 -9.86 -20.65 -10.16
CA GLU A 189 -10.49 -21.13 -11.40
C GLU A 189 -12.02 -21.17 -11.24
N GLU A 190 -12.50 -21.62 -10.07
CA GLU A 190 -13.91 -21.61 -9.69
C GLU A 190 -14.53 -20.20 -9.71
N GLU A 191 -13.85 -19.18 -9.18
CA GLU A 191 -14.32 -17.78 -9.23
C GLU A 191 -14.36 -17.25 -10.66
N VAL A 192 -13.36 -17.57 -11.49
CA VAL A 192 -13.28 -17.16 -12.90
C VAL A 192 -14.43 -17.78 -13.69
N GLU A 193 -14.62 -19.09 -13.56
CA GLU A 193 -15.72 -19.82 -14.20
C GLU A 193 -17.08 -19.31 -13.74
N LEU A 194 -17.24 -19.04 -12.44
CA LEU A 194 -18.47 -18.51 -11.89
C LEU A 194 -18.81 -17.15 -12.50
N VAL A 195 -17.87 -16.20 -12.51
CA VAL A 195 -18.10 -14.86 -13.08
C VAL A 195 -18.42 -14.97 -14.57
N LYS A 196 -17.68 -15.78 -15.33
CA LYS A 196 -17.95 -16.03 -16.76
C LYS A 196 -19.31 -16.65 -16.99
N SER A 197 -19.75 -17.58 -16.12
CA SER A 197 -21.07 -18.22 -16.24
C SER A 197 -22.23 -17.26 -16.00
N VAL A 198 -22.04 -16.22 -15.17
CA VAL A 198 -23.05 -15.21 -14.89
C VAL A 198 -23.05 -14.12 -15.96
N PHE A 199 -21.88 -13.56 -16.29
CA PHE A 199 -21.79 -12.40 -17.17
C PHE A 199 -21.67 -12.77 -18.65
N GLY A 200 -21.09 -13.91 -19.01
CA GLY A 200 -20.87 -14.31 -20.40
C GLY A 200 -22.15 -14.32 -21.23
N PRO A 201 -23.19 -15.09 -20.84
CA PRO A 201 -24.45 -15.13 -21.59
C PRO A 201 -25.16 -13.77 -21.65
N VAL A 202 -25.11 -13.01 -20.56
CA VAL A 202 -25.74 -11.69 -20.47
C VAL A 202 -25.07 -10.71 -21.45
N ILE A 203 -23.74 -10.71 -21.51
CA ILE A 203 -22.95 -9.85 -22.41
C ILE A 203 -23.12 -10.25 -23.87
N GLU A 204 -23.24 -11.55 -24.16
CA GLU A 204 -23.46 -12.03 -25.52
C GLU A 204 -24.82 -11.54 -26.05
N VAL A 205 -25.87 -11.71 -25.25
CA VAL A 205 -27.22 -11.28 -25.60
C VAL A 205 -27.33 -9.76 -25.70
N SER A 206 -26.64 -9.01 -24.84
CA SER A 206 -26.68 -7.54 -24.83
C SER A 206 -26.13 -6.89 -26.10
N LYS A 207 -25.40 -7.65 -26.92
CA LYS A 207 -24.82 -7.17 -28.19
C LYS A 207 -25.66 -7.51 -29.42
N SER A 208 -26.73 -8.29 -29.28
CA SER A 208 -27.35 -9.00 -30.40
C SER A 208 -28.36 -8.19 -31.23
N ASN A 209 -28.89 -7.06 -30.73
CA ASN A 209 -29.87 -6.20 -31.42
C ASN A 209 -30.21 -4.95 -30.57
N GLU A 210 -31.15 -4.11 -31.05
CA GLU A 210 -31.69 -2.94 -30.32
C GLU A 210 -32.39 -3.31 -29.00
N GLN A 211 -32.82 -4.56 -28.80
CA GLN A 211 -33.45 -5.08 -27.57
C GLN A 211 -32.47 -5.86 -26.68
N GLY A 212 -31.16 -5.74 -26.94
CA GLY A 212 -30.15 -6.56 -26.27
C GLY A 212 -30.13 -6.34 -24.77
N VAL A 213 -30.35 -5.10 -24.31
CA VAL A 213 -30.37 -4.75 -22.87
C VAL A 213 -31.57 -5.41 -22.19
N GLU A 214 -32.76 -5.33 -22.78
CA GLU A 214 -33.97 -5.94 -22.23
C GLU A 214 -33.87 -7.46 -22.21
N GLN A 215 -33.31 -8.08 -23.24
CA GLN A 215 -33.07 -9.53 -23.27
C GLN A 215 -32.05 -9.95 -22.20
N ALA A 216 -31.00 -9.16 -22.00
CA ALA A 216 -30.03 -9.37 -20.91
C ALA A 216 -30.71 -9.26 -19.52
N GLN A 217 -31.58 -8.27 -19.32
CA GLN A 217 -32.36 -8.11 -18.09
C GLN A 217 -33.31 -9.31 -17.84
N ILE A 218 -33.97 -9.83 -18.88
CA ILE A 218 -34.79 -11.05 -18.78
C ILE A 218 -33.94 -12.22 -18.31
N LEU A 219 -32.77 -12.44 -18.93
CA LEU A 219 -31.88 -13.54 -18.58
C LEU A 219 -31.35 -13.44 -17.13
N ILE A 220 -31.02 -12.22 -16.70
CA ILE A 220 -30.67 -11.92 -15.29
C ILE A 220 -31.83 -12.29 -14.36
N ALA A 221 -33.06 -11.88 -14.68
CA ALA A 221 -34.25 -12.15 -13.88
C ALA A 221 -34.55 -13.66 -13.79
N GLU A 222 -34.46 -14.39 -14.90
CA GLU A 222 -34.63 -15.85 -14.93
C GLU A 222 -33.60 -16.56 -14.06
N LYS A 223 -32.32 -16.18 -14.20
CA LYS A 223 -31.23 -16.73 -13.38
C LYS A 223 -31.45 -16.44 -11.89
N LYS A 224 -31.88 -15.21 -11.55
CA LYS A 224 -32.24 -14.80 -10.18
C LYS A 224 -33.36 -15.68 -9.61
N ILE A 225 -34.41 -15.93 -10.39
CA ILE A 225 -35.53 -16.82 -10.00
C ILE A 225 -35.05 -18.26 -9.80
N SER A 226 -34.21 -18.79 -10.70
CA SER A 226 -33.65 -20.14 -10.58
C SER A 226 -32.89 -20.32 -9.26
N LEU A 227 -31.99 -19.38 -8.96
CA LEU A 227 -31.19 -19.43 -7.73
C LEU A 227 -32.05 -19.31 -6.47
N LEU A 228 -33.14 -18.54 -6.51
CA LEU A 228 -34.09 -18.47 -5.40
C LEU A 228 -34.85 -19.80 -5.20
N LYS A 229 -35.28 -20.46 -6.29
CA LYS A 229 -35.91 -21.79 -6.23
C LYS A 229 -34.96 -22.85 -5.66
N GLU A 230 -33.66 -22.71 -5.92
CA GLU A 230 -32.59 -23.56 -5.39
C GLU A 230 -32.13 -23.19 -3.97
N ASN A 231 -32.76 -22.20 -3.30
CA ASN A 231 -32.35 -21.68 -1.99
C ASN A 231 -30.92 -21.11 -1.94
N LYS A 232 -30.37 -20.65 -3.07
CA LYS A 232 -29.02 -20.09 -3.19
C LYS A 232 -28.94 -18.58 -2.95
N ARG A 233 -29.90 -17.98 -2.23
CA ARG A 233 -29.94 -16.53 -1.94
C ARG A 233 -28.65 -15.98 -1.29
N GLN A 234 -27.92 -16.83 -0.57
CA GLN A 234 -26.70 -16.45 0.14
C GLN A 234 -25.41 -16.70 -0.67
N SER A 235 -25.51 -17.26 -1.89
CA SER A 235 -24.35 -17.63 -2.70
C SER A 235 -23.68 -16.43 -3.36
N LEU A 236 -22.40 -16.57 -3.70
CA LEU A 236 -21.68 -15.59 -4.52
C LEU A 236 -22.28 -15.45 -5.92
N GLU A 237 -22.81 -16.54 -6.49
CA GLU A 237 -23.51 -16.52 -7.78
C GLU A 237 -24.72 -15.58 -7.74
N TYR A 238 -25.55 -15.67 -6.70
CA TYR A 238 -26.71 -14.80 -6.54
C TYR A 238 -26.29 -13.35 -6.35
N ASN A 239 -25.22 -13.09 -5.60
CA ASN A 239 -24.65 -11.76 -5.42
C ASN A 239 -24.16 -11.14 -6.74
N LEU A 240 -23.50 -11.94 -7.60
CA LEU A 240 -23.07 -11.51 -8.93
C LEU A 240 -24.27 -11.20 -9.85
N VAL A 241 -25.33 -12.00 -9.77
CA VAL A 241 -26.59 -11.72 -10.48
C VAL A 241 -27.20 -10.39 -10.02
N LEU A 242 -27.15 -10.06 -8.72
CA LEU A 242 -27.60 -8.74 -8.23
C LEU A 242 -26.73 -7.59 -8.73
N ALA A 243 -25.41 -7.80 -8.85
CA ALA A 243 -24.52 -6.80 -9.43
C ALA A 243 -24.82 -6.59 -10.92
N ALA A 244 -25.04 -7.68 -11.68
CA ALA A 244 -25.46 -7.61 -13.08
C ALA A 244 -26.80 -6.88 -13.23
N ASP A 245 -27.80 -7.23 -12.41
CA ASP A 245 -29.12 -6.56 -12.36
C ASP A 245 -28.96 -5.05 -12.15
N PHE A 246 -28.14 -4.63 -11.18
CA PHE A 246 -27.87 -3.21 -10.98
C PHE A 246 -27.23 -2.54 -12.21
N ILE A 247 -26.19 -3.15 -12.79
CA ILE A 247 -25.49 -2.58 -13.96
C ILE A 247 -26.46 -2.42 -15.13
N PHE A 248 -27.16 -3.48 -15.52
CA PHE A 248 -28.03 -3.46 -16.70
C PHE A 248 -29.28 -2.59 -16.53
N ASN A 249 -29.71 -2.29 -15.31
CA ASN A 249 -30.80 -1.35 -15.07
C ASN A 249 -30.36 0.12 -15.09
N ASN A 250 -29.05 0.42 -15.04
CA ASN A 250 -28.55 1.80 -14.89
C ASN A 250 -27.51 2.20 -15.94
N ILE A 251 -26.98 1.26 -16.73
CA ILE A 251 -25.87 1.50 -17.67
C ILE A 251 -26.19 2.55 -18.74
N GLU A 252 -27.45 2.64 -19.19
CA GLU A 252 -27.87 3.65 -20.16
C GLU A 252 -27.83 5.08 -19.57
N ASP A 253 -28.13 5.22 -18.28
CA ASP A 253 -28.05 6.50 -17.58
C ASP A 253 -26.60 6.93 -17.34
N TRP A 254 -25.67 5.98 -17.25
CA TRP A 254 -24.25 6.25 -17.03
C TRP A 254 -23.56 6.84 -18.27
N GLY A 255 -24.08 6.51 -19.47
CA GLY A 255 -23.60 7.04 -20.75
C GLY A 255 -24.06 8.48 -21.05
N SER A 256 -24.91 9.07 -20.20
CA SER A 256 -25.28 10.48 -20.32
C SER A 256 -24.07 11.39 -20.06
N SER A 257 -23.93 12.47 -20.84
CA SER A 257 -22.74 13.31 -20.80
C SER A 257 -22.48 13.87 -19.39
N GLU A 258 -21.30 13.56 -18.86
CA GLU A 258 -20.72 13.97 -17.55
C GLU A 258 -21.17 13.18 -16.31
N ILE A 259 -20.74 11.91 -16.20
CA ILE A 259 -20.75 11.22 -14.90
C ILE A 259 -19.79 11.91 -13.92
N THR A 260 -20.32 12.34 -12.77
CA THR A 260 -19.53 12.98 -11.72
C THR A 260 -18.74 11.96 -10.90
N GLU A 261 -17.66 12.41 -10.23
CA GLU A 261 -16.86 11.58 -9.30
C GLU A 261 -17.74 10.87 -8.28
N ALA A 262 -18.72 11.58 -7.71
CA ALA A 262 -19.64 11.05 -6.72
C ALA A 262 -20.56 9.95 -7.28
N GLN A 263 -21.00 10.08 -8.55
CA GLN A 263 -21.79 9.05 -9.22
C GLN A 263 -20.95 7.80 -9.48
N VAL A 264 -19.70 7.95 -9.93
CA VAL A 264 -18.78 6.80 -10.10
C VAL A 264 -18.57 6.07 -8.77
N VAL A 265 -18.28 6.82 -7.69
CA VAL A 265 -18.14 6.25 -6.33
C VAL A 265 -19.41 5.52 -5.89
N ALA A 266 -20.58 6.10 -6.13
CA ALA A 266 -21.86 5.50 -5.77
C ALA A 266 -22.12 4.20 -6.57
N ASN A 267 -21.89 4.22 -7.88
CA ASN A 267 -22.10 3.06 -8.75
C ASN A 267 -21.18 1.90 -8.35
N ILE A 268 -19.89 2.17 -8.20
CA ILE A 268 -18.91 1.17 -7.75
C ILE A 268 -19.25 0.64 -6.36
N SER A 269 -19.67 1.50 -5.44
CA SER A 269 -20.11 1.09 -4.10
C SER A 269 -21.30 0.14 -4.14
N VAL A 270 -22.31 0.37 -4.99
CA VAL A 270 -23.47 -0.54 -5.10
C VAL A 270 -23.05 -1.90 -5.68
N ILE A 271 -22.22 -1.90 -6.73
CA ILE A 271 -21.68 -3.13 -7.33
C ILE A 271 -20.93 -3.94 -6.26
N LEU A 272 -19.97 -3.30 -5.57
CA LEU A 272 -19.19 -3.94 -4.53
C LEU A 272 -20.06 -4.40 -3.35
N ASN A 273 -21.08 -3.64 -2.93
CA ASN A 273 -22.00 -4.05 -1.87
C ASN A 273 -22.78 -5.31 -2.25
N ASN A 274 -23.18 -5.45 -3.51
CA ASN A 274 -23.81 -6.67 -4.01
C ASN A 274 -22.83 -7.85 -3.97
N ILE A 275 -21.61 -7.69 -4.47
CA ILE A 275 -20.56 -8.74 -4.46
C ILE A 275 -20.23 -9.16 -3.02
N PHE A 276 -20.07 -8.19 -2.11
CA PHE A 276 -19.64 -8.38 -0.72
C PHE A 276 -20.79 -8.79 0.19
N LYS A 277 -22.01 -8.90 -0.34
CA LYS A 277 -23.18 -9.31 0.41
C LYS A 277 -22.96 -10.67 1.08
N ASN A 278 -23.57 -10.83 2.26
CA ASN A 278 -23.41 -12.01 3.13
C ASN A 278 -21.98 -12.18 3.70
N THR A 279 -21.16 -11.13 3.67
CA THR A 279 -19.91 -11.05 4.44
C THR A 279 -20.07 -10.09 5.61
N LYS A 280 -19.04 -10.01 6.46
CA LYS A 280 -18.96 -9.00 7.54
C LYS A 280 -18.34 -7.68 7.08
N LEU A 281 -17.97 -7.58 5.80
CA LEU A 281 -17.39 -6.38 5.23
C LEU A 281 -18.46 -5.31 5.05
N LYS A 282 -18.07 -4.06 5.28
CA LYS A 282 -18.90 -2.87 5.11
C LYS A 282 -18.18 -1.89 4.22
N ILE A 283 -18.87 -1.44 3.18
CA ILE A 283 -18.39 -0.36 2.32
C ILE A 283 -18.98 0.93 2.86
N VAL A 284 -18.10 1.89 3.10
CA VAL A 284 -18.47 3.22 3.55
C VAL A 284 -18.00 4.19 2.46
N ILE A 285 -18.89 5.06 1.99
CA ILE A 285 -18.58 6.09 0.99
C ILE A 285 -18.78 7.50 1.54
N GLY A 286 -18.20 8.47 0.85
CA GLY A 286 -18.23 9.89 1.20
C GLY A 286 -16.89 10.33 1.79
N GLU A 287 -16.73 11.61 2.10
CA GLU A 287 -15.51 12.18 2.69
C GLU A 287 -15.24 11.65 4.13
N ILE A 288 -14.89 10.37 4.25
CA ILE A 288 -14.77 9.66 5.52
C ILE A 288 -13.38 9.90 6.08
N GLY A 289 -13.30 10.38 7.32
CA GLY A 289 -12.04 10.39 8.05
C GLY A 289 -11.54 8.96 8.29
N ALA A 290 -10.44 8.60 7.63
CA ALA A 290 -9.73 7.34 7.84
C ALA A 290 -9.06 7.35 9.22
N GLU A 291 -9.54 6.52 10.14
CA GLU A 291 -9.07 6.52 11.53
C GLU A 291 -7.60 6.11 11.63
N CYS A 292 -7.13 5.20 10.75
CA CYS A 292 -5.72 4.79 10.69
C CYS A 292 -4.77 5.97 10.42
N THR A 293 -5.22 7.01 9.72
CA THR A 293 -4.38 8.19 9.41
C THR A 293 -4.35 9.23 10.52
N LYS A 294 -5.23 9.12 11.51
CA LYS A 294 -5.48 10.16 12.51
C LYS A 294 -4.30 10.38 13.45
N GLU A 295 -3.72 9.31 13.98
CA GLU A 295 -2.59 9.45 14.92
C GLU A 295 -1.34 9.96 14.19
N THR A 296 -1.06 9.46 12.99
CA THR A 296 0.02 9.95 12.13
C THR A 296 -0.18 11.43 11.80
N ARG A 297 -1.39 11.83 11.38
CA ARG A 297 -1.72 13.23 11.12
C ARG A 297 -1.55 14.10 12.36
N LYS A 298 -2.08 13.66 13.50
CA LYS A 298 -1.98 14.36 14.77
C LYS A 298 -0.52 14.54 15.17
N SER A 299 0.26 13.48 15.14
CA SER A 299 1.70 13.51 15.42
C SER A 299 2.41 14.52 14.53
N HIS A 300 2.14 14.51 13.21
CA HIS A 300 2.79 15.45 12.30
C HIS A 300 2.35 16.90 12.52
N GLU A 301 1.06 17.14 12.72
CA GLU A 301 0.55 18.49 12.98
C GLU A 301 1.04 19.04 14.32
N THR A 302 1.22 18.20 15.34
CA THR A 302 1.76 18.63 16.64
C THR A 302 3.27 18.81 16.66
N SER A 303 3.99 18.01 15.87
CA SER A 303 5.46 17.95 15.93
C SER A 303 6.15 18.81 14.87
N PHE A 304 5.52 19.02 13.72
CA PHE A 304 6.17 19.63 12.54
C PHE A 304 5.41 20.81 11.94
N SER A 305 4.09 20.88 12.09
CA SER A 305 3.32 22.03 11.60
C SER A 305 3.40 23.20 12.59
N GLY A 306 3.54 24.43 12.09
CA GLY A 306 3.54 25.65 12.91
C GLY A 306 2.24 25.92 13.68
N GLY A 307 1.25 25.02 13.56
CA GLY A 307 -0.08 25.12 14.16
C GLY A 307 -0.17 24.93 15.68
N CYS A 308 0.92 24.60 16.37
CA CYS A 308 1.00 24.65 17.83
C CYS A 308 1.75 25.91 18.28
N SER A 309 0.96 26.98 18.45
CA SER A 309 1.22 28.14 19.31
C SER A 309 2.68 28.35 19.71
N SER A 310 3.30 29.35 19.09
CA SER A 310 4.24 30.30 19.69
C SER A 310 3.91 30.64 21.16
N SER A 311 4.20 29.71 22.06
CA SER A 311 4.02 29.84 23.51
C SER A 311 5.04 29.01 24.29
N ALA A 312 6.16 28.64 23.66
CA ALA A 312 7.33 28.18 24.39
C ALA A 312 8.13 29.35 25.03
N TYR A 313 7.80 30.63 24.74
CA TYR A 313 8.62 31.76 25.21
C TYR A 313 7.94 33.04 25.68
N THR A 314 6.62 33.05 25.94
CA THR A 314 6.02 34.17 26.71
C THR A 314 5.17 33.62 27.84
N GLY A 315 5.64 33.84 29.07
CA GLY A 315 4.99 33.43 30.31
C GLY A 315 3.71 34.23 30.58
N SER A 316 2.66 33.99 29.79
CA SER A 316 1.32 34.43 30.13
C SER A 316 0.38 33.24 30.15
N ALA A 317 0.01 32.86 31.38
CA ALA A 317 -1.04 31.92 31.67
C ALA A 317 -2.37 32.40 31.07
N THR A 318 -3.28 31.46 30.81
CA THR A 318 -4.69 31.64 30.40
C THR A 318 -4.96 31.86 28.92
N SER A 319 -4.80 30.80 28.12
CA SER A 319 -5.77 30.54 27.06
C SER A 319 -6.07 29.04 26.99
N SER A 320 -7.36 28.72 27.06
CA SER A 320 -7.87 27.36 27.03
C SER A 320 -7.34 26.63 25.79
N LYS A 321 -6.49 25.62 26.00
CA LYS A 321 -6.09 24.65 24.97
C LYS A 321 -7.34 23.95 24.43
N ARG A 322 -8.03 24.55 23.46
CA ARG A 322 -8.97 23.82 22.63
C ARG A 322 -8.12 22.83 21.84
N SER A 323 -8.08 21.58 22.30
CA SER A 323 -7.64 20.47 21.47
C SER A 323 -8.49 20.52 20.22
N LYS A 324 -7.94 21.01 19.09
CA LYS A 324 -8.61 20.86 17.80
C LYS A 324 -8.83 19.36 17.64
N ASN A 325 -10.07 18.93 17.46
CA ASN A 325 -10.36 17.53 17.16
C ASN A 325 -9.77 17.23 15.78
N ILE A 326 -8.51 16.79 15.74
CA ILE A 326 -7.84 16.39 14.51
C ILE A 326 -8.54 15.12 14.03
N CYS A 327 -9.29 15.23 12.93
CA CYS A 327 -9.92 14.10 12.26
C CYS A 327 -8.90 13.37 11.36
N GLY A 328 -9.16 12.10 11.10
CA GLY A 328 -8.45 11.37 10.04
C GLY A 328 -8.55 12.09 8.70
N ARG A 329 -7.62 11.79 7.79
CA ARG A 329 -7.69 12.28 6.42
C ARG A 329 -8.84 11.62 5.66
N LYS A 330 -9.43 12.37 4.72
CA LYS A 330 -10.61 11.95 3.96
C LYS A 330 -10.24 11.03 2.81
N ALA A 331 -10.84 9.85 2.76
CA ALA A 331 -10.85 8.95 1.61
C ALA A 331 -12.28 8.86 1.05
N ASP A 332 -12.41 8.56 -0.24
CA ASP A 332 -13.72 8.54 -0.93
C ASP A 332 -14.51 7.26 -0.66
N LEU A 333 -13.80 6.13 -0.55
CA LEU A 333 -14.36 4.82 -0.22
C LEU A 333 -13.45 4.09 0.77
N ALA A 334 -14.05 3.51 1.79
CA ALA A 334 -13.36 2.66 2.76
C ALA A 334 -14.06 1.31 2.87
N VAL A 335 -13.29 0.22 2.85
CA VAL A 335 -13.78 -1.09 3.25
C VAL A 335 -13.39 -1.36 4.69
N ARG A 336 -14.41 -1.61 5.51
CA ARG A 336 -14.26 -1.90 6.94
C ARG A 336 -14.72 -3.31 7.25
N GLY A 337 -13.95 -3.97 8.10
CA GLY A 337 -14.30 -5.25 8.68
C GLY A 337 -15.25 -5.14 9.88
N GLU A 338 -15.32 -6.24 10.62
CA GLU A 338 -16.01 -6.31 11.89
C GLU A 338 -15.38 -5.33 12.91
N GLU A 339 -16.21 -4.76 13.79
CA GLU A 339 -15.78 -3.75 14.77
C GLU A 339 -15.13 -2.47 14.17
N GLY A 340 -15.33 -2.22 12.87
CA GLY A 340 -14.88 -1.01 12.20
C GLY A 340 -13.38 -0.97 11.86
N VAL A 341 -12.69 -2.11 11.85
CA VAL A 341 -11.29 -2.20 11.40
C VAL A 341 -11.21 -1.80 9.92
N GLU A 342 -10.38 -0.82 9.59
CA GLU A 342 -10.14 -0.42 8.20
C GLU A 342 -9.25 -1.48 7.53
N LEU A 343 -9.64 -1.94 6.34
CA LEU A 343 -8.96 -3.01 5.61
C LEU A 343 -8.41 -2.52 4.26
N ALA A 344 -9.09 -1.56 3.63
CA ALA A 344 -8.64 -0.90 2.41
C ALA A 344 -9.27 0.49 2.31
N LEU A 345 -8.52 1.42 1.73
CA LEU A 345 -8.98 2.76 1.37
C LEU A 345 -8.84 2.92 -0.15
N CYS A 346 -9.83 3.52 -0.80
CA CYS A 346 -9.84 3.71 -2.24
C CYS A 346 -10.16 5.18 -2.55
N GLU A 347 -9.52 5.69 -3.59
CA GLU A 347 -9.58 7.09 -3.99
C GLU A 347 -10.04 7.19 -5.44
N PHE A 348 -10.85 8.20 -5.71
CA PHE A 348 -11.49 8.43 -7.00
C PHE A 348 -11.07 9.80 -7.54
N LYS A 349 -11.06 9.92 -8.87
CA LYS A 349 -10.84 11.20 -9.54
C LYS A 349 -11.62 11.28 -10.84
N ALA A 350 -12.46 12.30 -10.99
CA ALA A 350 -13.24 12.50 -12.22
C ALA A 350 -12.44 13.09 -13.41
N GLY A 351 -11.16 13.44 -13.25
CA GLY A 351 -10.40 14.16 -14.29
C GLY A 351 -9.33 13.31 -14.97
N ARG A 352 -9.12 13.55 -16.28
CA ARG A 352 -8.02 12.96 -17.10
C ARG A 352 -6.65 13.54 -16.84
N ASP A 353 -6.52 14.59 -16.02
CA ASP A 353 -5.21 15.20 -15.79
C ASP A 353 -4.30 14.16 -15.11
N ALA A 354 -3.35 13.63 -15.89
CA ALA A 354 -2.42 12.61 -15.44
C ALA A 354 -1.70 13.03 -14.16
N SER A 355 -1.35 14.32 -14.01
CA SER A 355 -0.68 14.80 -12.80
C SER A 355 -1.57 14.78 -11.55
N THR A 356 -2.88 14.97 -11.74
CA THR A 356 -3.87 14.88 -10.66
C THR A 356 -4.11 13.42 -10.28
N LEU A 357 -4.17 12.51 -11.26
CA LEU A 357 -4.25 11.07 -11.01
C LEU A 357 -3.02 10.58 -10.22
N LYS A 358 -1.80 10.92 -10.64
CA LYS A 358 -0.56 10.60 -9.91
C LYS A 358 -0.55 11.13 -8.47
N LYS A 359 -1.04 12.36 -8.26
CA LYS A 359 -1.16 12.94 -6.91
C LYS A 359 -2.15 12.17 -6.04
N GLN A 360 -3.26 11.72 -6.64
CA GLN A 360 -4.29 10.96 -5.96
C GLN A 360 -3.82 9.54 -5.65
N GLU A 361 -3.11 8.90 -6.56
CA GLU A 361 -2.42 7.63 -6.35
C GLU A 361 -1.44 7.72 -5.18
N GLY A 362 -0.52 8.68 -5.21
CA GLY A 362 0.42 8.88 -4.10
C GLY A 362 -0.24 9.27 -2.77
N LYS A 363 -1.48 9.79 -2.79
CA LYS A 363 -2.32 9.98 -1.59
C LYS A 363 -2.86 8.62 -1.11
N ASN A 364 -3.43 7.82 -2.01
CA ASN A 364 -4.02 6.53 -1.69
C ASN A 364 -2.99 5.51 -1.17
N LEU A 365 -1.79 5.48 -1.76
CA LEU A 365 -0.69 4.62 -1.32
C LEU A 365 -0.31 4.91 0.15
N ARG A 366 -0.16 6.18 0.51
CA ARG A 366 0.16 6.59 1.90
C ARG A 366 -0.98 6.31 2.88
N TYR A 367 -2.23 6.32 2.41
CA TYR A 367 -3.38 5.98 3.25
C TYR A 367 -3.40 4.48 3.53
N ASN A 368 -3.21 3.66 2.50
CA ASN A 368 -3.13 2.21 2.68
C ASN A 368 -1.86 1.78 3.41
N GLN A 369 -0.76 2.55 3.38
CA GLN A 369 0.36 2.36 4.29
C GLN A 369 -0.09 2.48 5.76
N CYS A 370 -0.87 3.51 6.11
CA CYS A 370 -1.38 3.67 7.47
C CYS A 370 -2.30 2.50 7.87
N VAL A 371 -3.11 1.99 6.93
CA VAL A 371 -3.92 0.78 7.17
C VAL A 371 -3.02 -0.41 7.46
N LEU A 372 -1.97 -0.62 6.65
CA LEU A 372 -1.03 -1.73 6.82
C LEU A 372 -0.28 -1.65 8.15
N GLU A 373 0.22 -0.47 8.51
CA GLU A 373 0.86 -0.24 9.81
C GLU A 373 -0.10 -0.56 10.97
N ALA A 374 -1.37 -0.13 10.88
CA ALA A 374 -2.39 -0.47 11.87
C ALA A 374 -2.69 -1.98 11.94
N LEU A 375 -2.64 -2.69 10.80
CA LEU A 375 -2.83 -4.15 10.77
C LEU A 375 -1.61 -4.90 11.34
N LYS A 376 -0.39 -4.41 11.07
CA LYS A 376 0.85 -4.91 11.68
C LYS A 376 0.84 -4.78 13.18
N GLU A 377 0.20 -3.74 13.72
CA GLU A 377 0.01 -3.64 15.15
C GLU A 377 -0.67 -4.89 15.68
N TYR A 378 -1.63 -5.51 14.98
CA TYR A 378 -2.29 -6.76 15.36
C TYR A 378 -1.45 -8.03 15.13
N GLY A 379 -0.26 -7.90 14.55
CA GLY A 379 0.58 -9.04 14.13
C GLY A 379 0.27 -9.53 12.71
N LEU A 380 -0.53 -8.76 11.95
CA LEU A 380 -0.81 -9.07 10.56
C LEU A 380 0.21 -8.36 9.68
N ASN A 381 1.29 -9.06 9.37
CA ASN A 381 2.32 -8.56 8.47
C ASN A 381 2.01 -8.99 7.03
N ARG A 382 0.93 -8.44 6.46
CA ARG A 382 0.40 -8.87 5.16
C ARG A 382 0.36 -7.76 4.14
N LYS A 383 0.21 -8.16 2.89
CA LYS A 383 -0.14 -7.31 1.76
C LYS A 383 -1.55 -6.75 1.93
N ILE A 384 -1.74 -5.47 1.60
CA ILE A 384 -3.06 -4.85 1.41
C ILE A 384 -3.33 -4.73 -0.08
N ILE A 385 -4.59 -4.86 -0.46
CA ILE A 385 -5.05 -4.59 -1.83
C ILE A 385 -6.09 -3.49 -1.79
N ALA A 386 -5.89 -2.51 -2.66
CA ALA A 386 -6.80 -1.39 -2.86
C ALA A 386 -6.81 -1.02 -4.35
N PHE A 387 -7.54 0.03 -4.71
CA PHE A 387 -7.55 0.54 -6.07
C PHE A 387 -7.60 2.05 -6.12
N ASN A 388 -7.07 2.60 -7.21
CA ASN A 388 -7.28 3.97 -7.65
C ASN A 388 -8.31 3.95 -8.78
N TRP A 389 -9.20 4.94 -8.82
CA TRP A 389 -10.18 5.06 -9.89
C TRP A 389 -10.11 6.43 -10.55
N GLY A 390 -9.95 6.46 -11.87
CA GLY A 390 -9.91 7.65 -12.71
C GLY A 390 -10.97 7.57 -13.80
N GLU A 391 -11.95 8.47 -13.79
CA GLU A 391 -13.08 8.44 -14.72
C GLU A 391 -13.85 7.09 -14.69
N ASN A 392 -13.90 6.39 -15.83
CA ASN A 392 -14.58 5.11 -16.01
C ASN A 392 -13.62 3.91 -15.94
N CYS A 393 -12.34 4.15 -15.63
CA CYS A 393 -11.36 3.09 -15.41
C CYS A 393 -10.67 3.19 -14.05
N GLY A 394 -10.08 2.10 -13.63
CA GLY A 394 -9.29 2.05 -12.40
C GLY A 394 -8.16 1.06 -12.50
N GLU A 395 -7.34 1.03 -11.47
CA GLU A 395 -6.22 0.11 -11.32
C GLU A 395 -6.21 -0.44 -9.90
N MET A 396 -6.15 -1.77 -9.76
CA MET A 396 -5.90 -2.40 -8.48
C MET A 396 -4.40 -2.50 -8.24
N PHE A 397 -4.01 -2.16 -7.02
CA PHE A 397 -2.64 -2.28 -6.57
C PHE A 397 -2.55 -3.04 -5.26
N SER A 398 -1.39 -3.64 -5.04
CA SER A 398 -1.01 -4.24 -3.78
C SER A 398 0.03 -3.37 -3.08
N LEU A 399 -0.02 -3.30 -1.76
CA LEU A 399 0.97 -2.63 -0.94
C LEU A 399 1.51 -3.62 0.09
N GLU A 400 2.82 -3.86 0.05
CA GLU A 400 3.51 -4.74 1.00
C GLU A 400 4.79 -4.09 1.54
N GLU A 401 5.17 -4.40 2.77
CA GLU A 401 6.42 -3.90 3.35
C GLU A 401 7.52 -4.96 3.26
N ILE A 402 8.65 -4.58 2.67
CA ILE A 402 9.87 -5.37 2.56
C ILE A 402 11.02 -4.56 3.16
N GLU A 403 11.56 -5.03 4.29
CA GLU A 403 12.69 -4.41 5.01
C GLU A 403 12.53 -2.89 5.25
N GLY A 404 11.36 -2.47 5.74
CA GLY A 404 11.08 -1.07 6.04
C GLY A 404 10.77 -0.18 4.82
N VAL A 405 10.61 -0.78 3.64
CA VAL A 405 10.16 -0.12 2.41
C VAL A 405 8.81 -0.70 1.99
N PHE A 406 7.88 0.16 1.65
CA PHE A 406 6.57 -0.22 1.12
C PHE A 406 6.62 -0.25 -0.41
N LEU A 407 6.24 -1.36 -1.01
CA LEU A 407 6.24 -1.54 -2.46
C LEU A 407 4.78 -1.55 -2.94
N ALA A 408 4.44 -0.60 -3.80
CA ALA A 408 3.15 -0.56 -4.47
C ALA A 408 3.26 -1.21 -5.84
N THR A 409 2.53 -2.30 -6.07
CA THR A 409 2.62 -3.10 -7.30
C THR A 409 1.26 -3.27 -7.96
N SER A 410 1.23 -3.16 -9.29
CA SER A 410 -0.01 -3.31 -10.04
C SER A 410 -0.44 -4.78 -10.04
N ILE A 411 -1.71 -5.02 -9.75
CA ILE A 411 -2.32 -6.35 -9.81
C ILE A 411 -3.22 -6.46 -11.04
N ASN A 412 -4.01 -5.42 -11.28
CA ASN A 412 -4.90 -5.33 -12.42
C ASN A 412 -4.88 -3.90 -12.93
N LYS A 413 -4.24 -3.71 -14.08
CA LYS A 413 -4.04 -2.41 -14.74
C LYS A 413 -5.33 -1.80 -15.30
N GLN A 414 -6.40 -2.57 -15.41
CA GLN A 414 -7.60 -2.12 -16.08
C GLN A 414 -8.86 -2.67 -15.41
N LEU A 415 -9.38 -1.92 -14.45
CA LEU A 415 -10.77 -1.98 -14.02
C LEU A 415 -11.60 -1.09 -14.95
N ILE A 416 -12.82 -1.53 -15.27
CA ILE A 416 -13.74 -0.79 -16.15
C ILE A 416 -15.11 -0.73 -15.48
N LEU A 417 -15.67 0.47 -15.42
CA LEU A 417 -17.10 0.68 -15.20
C LEU A 417 -17.71 1.00 -16.58
N PRO A 418 -18.46 0.07 -17.19
CA PRO A 418 -18.98 0.26 -18.53
C PRO A 418 -20.07 1.34 -18.49
N ASP A 419 -19.96 2.38 -19.30
CA ASP A 419 -20.93 3.47 -19.47
C ASP A 419 -21.83 3.26 -20.70
N ASP A 420 -21.65 2.14 -21.41
CA ASP A 420 -22.42 1.76 -22.59
C ASP A 420 -22.53 0.22 -22.65
N PRO A 421 -23.72 -0.35 -22.88
CA PRO A 421 -23.90 -1.80 -23.05
C PRO A 421 -22.98 -2.43 -24.10
N ARG A 422 -22.59 -1.67 -25.13
CA ARG A 422 -21.69 -2.12 -26.20
C ARG A 422 -20.24 -2.30 -25.70
N LEU A 423 -19.87 -1.64 -24.62
CA LEU A 423 -18.55 -1.72 -24.00
C LEU A 423 -18.43 -2.86 -22.99
N LEU A 424 -19.52 -3.59 -22.74
CA LEU A 424 -19.49 -4.83 -21.96
C LEU A 424 -18.68 -5.89 -22.72
N ASN A 425 -17.45 -6.12 -22.31
CA ASN A 425 -16.51 -7.01 -22.98
C ASN A 425 -15.69 -7.82 -21.95
N GLN A 426 -14.66 -8.53 -22.42
CA GLN A 426 -13.82 -9.34 -21.55
C GLN A 426 -13.16 -8.53 -20.43
N ALA A 427 -12.76 -7.28 -20.67
CA ALA A 427 -12.12 -6.46 -19.64
C ALA A 427 -13.09 -6.07 -18.50
N PHE A 428 -14.39 -5.92 -18.81
CA PHE A 428 -15.40 -5.78 -17.76
C PHE A 428 -15.58 -7.09 -16.96
N VAL A 429 -15.58 -8.25 -17.63
CA VAL A 429 -15.59 -9.56 -16.95
C VAL A 429 -14.37 -9.69 -16.02
N ASP A 430 -13.19 -9.26 -16.48
CA ASP A 430 -11.96 -9.27 -15.70
C ASP A 430 -12.03 -8.33 -14.49
N THR A 431 -12.74 -7.21 -14.61
CA THR A 431 -13.05 -6.31 -13.47
C THR A 431 -13.88 -7.03 -12.41
N MET A 432 -14.92 -7.76 -12.81
CA MET A 432 -15.77 -8.53 -11.90
C MET A 432 -14.99 -9.68 -11.23
N ILE A 433 -14.12 -10.36 -11.98
CA ILE A 433 -13.19 -11.36 -11.45
C ILE A 433 -12.28 -10.75 -10.38
N ALA A 434 -11.70 -9.57 -10.67
CA ALA A 434 -10.83 -8.87 -9.72
C ALA A 434 -11.57 -8.47 -8.44
N PHE A 435 -12.81 -7.99 -8.53
CA PHE A 435 -13.64 -7.70 -7.36
C PHE A 435 -13.98 -8.95 -6.53
N CYS A 436 -14.18 -10.12 -7.16
CA CYS A 436 -14.35 -11.38 -6.44
C CYS A 436 -13.07 -11.80 -5.70
N ALA A 437 -11.91 -11.73 -6.35
CA ALA A 437 -10.63 -12.03 -5.72
C ALA A 437 -10.36 -11.08 -4.54
N TRP A 438 -10.65 -9.79 -4.72
CA TRP A 438 -10.50 -8.78 -3.68
C TRP A 438 -11.45 -9.01 -2.49
N ARG A 439 -12.72 -9.39 -2.76
CA ARG A 439 -13.66 -9.81 -1.71
C ARG A 439 -13.05 -10.93 -0.85
N ARG A 440 -12.56 -12.00 -1.50
CA ARG A 440 -11.98 -13.16 -0.79
C ARG A 440 -10.79 -12.74 0.07
N HIS A 441 -9.88 -11.95 -0.49
CA HIS A 441 -8.74 -11.40 0.26
C HIS A 441 -9.19 -10.63 1.51
N LEU A 442 -10.14 -9.69 1.35
CA LEU A 442 -10.61 -8.86 2.46
C LEU A 442 -11.38 -9.63 3.52
N VAL A 443 -12.14 -10.67 3.13
CA VAL A 443 -12.80 -11.58 4.09
C VAL A 443 -11.76 -12.31 4.93
N ALA A 444 -10.74 -12.89 4.31
CA ALA A 444 -9.67 -13.58 5.03
C ALA A 444 -8.91 -12.62 5.96
N LEU A 445 -8.58 -11.42 5.47
CA LEU A 445 -7.91 -10.40 6.27
C LEU A 445 -8.76 -9.94 7.46
N ASN A 446 -10.08 -9.77 7.26
CA ASN A 446 -11.02 -9.44 8.33
C ASN A 446 -11.08 -10.53 9.41
N GLU A 447 -11.15 -11.79 9.02
CA GLU A 447 -11.19 -12.91 9.97
C GLU A 447 -9.94 -12.95 10.84
N GLU A 448 -8.77 -12.78 10.22
CA GLU A 448 -7.50 -12.73 10.94
C GLU A 448 -7.40 -11.51 11.86
N ALA A 449 -7.82 -10.33 11.41
CA ALA A 449 -7.83 -9.12 12.23
C ALA A 449 -8.76 -9.26 13.43
N PHE A 450 -9.93 -9.87 13.22
CA PHE A 450 -10.89 -10.15 14.29
C PHE A 450 -10.32 -11.11 15.34
N VAL A 451 -9.71 -12.22 14.91
CA VAL A 451 -9.06 -13.18 15.82
C VAL A 451 -7.92 -12.52 16.59
N ALA A 452 -7.02 -11.82 15.90
CA ALA A 452 -5.87 -11.16 16.51
C ALA A 452 -6.28 -10.13 17.56
N ARG A 453 -7.33 -9.37 17.28
CA ARG A 453 -7.89 -8.37 18.21
C ARG A 453 -8.51 -9.01 19.45
N ARG A 454 -9.26 -10.10 19.30
CA ARG A 454 -9.81 -10.85 20.45
C ARG A 454 -8.72 -11.44 21.33
N MET A 455 -7.70 -12.05 20.74
CA MET A 455 -6.58 -12.62 21.48
C MET A 455 -5.85 -11.57 22.34
N ARG A 456 -5.79 -10.32 21.87
CA ARG A 456 -5.22 -9.20 22.64
C ARG A 456 -6.18 -8.67 23.70
N GLY A 457 -7.47 -8.55 23.37
CA GLY A 457 -8.49 -8.03 24.27
C GLY A 457 -8.71 -8.89 25.53
N VAL A 458 -8.55 -10.21 25.43
CA VAL A 458 -8.75 -11.15 26.55
C VAL A 458 -7.66 -11.01 27.64
N GLY A 459 -6.52 -10.36 27.36
CA GLY A 459 -5.43 -10.15 28.33
C GLY A 459 -5.20 -8.70 28.77
N SER A 460 -5.91 -7.70 28.22
CA SER A 460 -5.52 -6.29 28.35
C SER A 460 -6.68 -5.32 28.65
N SER A 461 -7.34 -5.52 29.79
CA SER A 461 -8.13 -4.45 30.45
C SER A 461 -7.27 -3.33 31.05
N LYS A 462 -5.95 -3.33 30.81
CA LYS A 462 -5.08 -2.20 31.15
C LYS A 462 -5.16 -1.18 30.02
N LYS A 463 -5.75 -0.02 30.34
CA LYS A 463 -5.81 1.22 29.54
C LYS A 463 -4.74 1.22 28.43
N ARG A 464 -5.17 1.30 27.17
CA ARG A 464 -4.32 1.65 26.01
C ARG A 464 -3.44 2.83 26.43
N LYS A 465 -2.20 2.56 26.85
CA LYS A 465 -1.13 3.54 26.66
C LYS A 465 -0.99 3.59 25.15
N SER A 466 -1.29 4.75 24.57
CA SER A 466 -0.91 5.05 23.20
C SER A 466 0.57 4.70 23.07
N PHE A 467 0.86 3.52 22.51
CA PHE A 467 2.18 3.23 22.00
C PHE A 467 2.25 4.12 20.76
N VAL A 468 2.79 5.32 20.98
CA VAL A 468 3.40 6.10 19.93
C VAL A 468 4.33 5.12 19.23
N THR A 469 4.08 4.81 17.96
CA THR A 469 5.10 4.25 17.07
C THR A 469 6.39 5.01 17.38
N SER A 470 7.47 4.31 17.70
CA SER A 470 8.68 4.83 18.36
C SER A 470 9.37 6.01 17.63
N PHE A 471 8.73 7.17 17.67
CA PHE A 471 9.08 8.46 17.08
C PHE A 471 8.67 9.58 18.04
N SER A 472 8.98 9.41 19.32
CA SER A 472 8.92 10.50 20.28
C SER A 472 10.06 10.36 21.28
N PRO A 473 11.19 11.06 21.07
CA PRO A 473 12.18 11.26 22.10
C PRO A 473 11.54 12.13 23.18
N LYS A 474 11.55 11.66 24.43
CA LYS A 474 11.38 12.56 25.57
C LYS A 474 12.61 13.47 25.60
N TRP A 475 12.44 14.71 25.15
CA TRP A 475 13.43 15.77 25.33
C TRP A 475 13.52 16.11 26.83
N GLU A 476 14.53 15.59 27.52
CA GLU A 476 14.98 16.16 28.79
C GLU A 476 15.97 17.29 28.48
N ALA A 477 15.49 18.53 28.57
CA ALA A 477 16.35 19.70 28.52
C ALA A 477 17.24 19.72 29.76
N ASN A 478 18.53 19.39 29.58
CA ASN A 478 19.56 19.65 30.58
C ASN A 478 19.69 21.16 30.78
N LYS A 479 19.16 21.66 31.90
CA LYS A 479 19.47 23.00 32.40
C LYS A 479 20.88 22.98 32.99
N LYS A 480 21.77 23.81 32.44
CA LYS A 480 22.90 24.38 33.18
C LYS A 480 22.63 25.86 33.38
#